data_AF-A0A358CYU4-F1
#
_entry.id   AF-A0A358CYU4-F1
#
_cell.length_a   1.000
_cell.length_b   1.000
_cell.length_c   1.000
_cell.angle_alpha   90.00
_cell.angle_beta   90.00
_cell.angle_gamma   90.00
#
_symmetry.space_group_name_H-M   'P 1'
#
loop_
_entity.id
_entity.type
_entity.pdbx_description
1 polymer ?
#
loop_
_entity_poly.entity_id
_entity_poly.type
_entity_poly.pdbx_seq_one_letter_code
_entity_poly.pdbx_strand_id
1 'polypeptide(L)'
;MRIAATFFCLLAIISCSSSSSDNESVVADLQTKVDELSASLTAANESEAALEAKVEVLQTKLDAASEQMKSGAYAATWPDDYQAIWTDICALVLKDQAEADPAAAPAQDICECSLSGLMKAFTVRQYESWSQEIKDGAVAPYLTLCWSA
;
A
#
# COMPACT_ATOMS: atom_id res chain seq x y z
N MET A 1 44.60 -2.77 -54.10
CA MET A 1 44.62 -4.25 -53.97
C MET A 1 46.04 -4.73 -53.66
N ARG A 2 46.54 -4.60 -52.42
CA ARG A 2 47.86 -5.12 -52.00
C ARG A 2 47.97 -5.47 -50.50
N ILE A 3 46.86 -5.60 -49.79
CA ILE A 3 46.86 -5.93 -48.34
C ILE A 3 46.25 -7.32 -48.07
N ALA A 4 46.00 -8.11 -49.12
CA ALA A 4 45.45 -9.46 -49.00
C ALA A 4 46.53 -10.57 -48.89
N ALA A 5 47.82 -10.24 -49.07
CA ALA A 5 48.89 -11.23 -49.13
C ALA A 5 49.63 -11.43 -47.79
N THR A 6 49.51 -10.51 -46.84
CA THR A 6 50.23 -10.57 -45.56
C THR A 6 49.46 -11.28 -44.44
N PHE A 7 48.14 -11.44 -44.56
CA PHE A 7 47.34 -12.18 -43.57
C PHE A 7 47.48 -13.71 -43.70
N PHE A 8 47.95 -14.20 -44.85
CA PHE A 8 48.14 -15.63 -45.09
C PHE A 8 49.44 -16.19 -44.47
N CYS A 9 50.39 -15.32 -44.09
CA CYS A 9 51.63 -15.74 -43.43
C CYS A 9 51.52 -15.91 -41.91
N LEU A 10 50.42 -15.46 -41.27
CA LEU A 10 50.21 -15.62 -39.83
C LEU A 10 49.45 -16.91 -39.47
N LEU A 11 49.03 -17.69 -40.47
CA LEU A 11 48.31 -18.96 -40.30
C LEU A 11 49.21 -20.21 -40.34
N ALA A 12 50.51 -20.06 -40.59
CA ALA A 12 51.38 -21.21 -40.90
C ALA A 12 52.43 -21.56 -39.84
N ILE A 13 52.50 -20.84 -38.71
CA ILE A 13 53.47 -21.14 -37.66
C ILE A 13 52.77 -21.00 -36.32
N ILE A 14 52.25 -22.12 -35.81
CA ILE A 14 52.28 -22.59 -34.42
C ILE A 14 51.42 -23.86 -34.43
N SER A 15 51.98 -24.94 -34.96
CA SER A 15 51.66 -26.28 -34.49
C SER A 15 52.73 -26.58 -33.45
N CYS A 16 52.41 -26.32 -32.19
CA CYS A 16 53.12 -26.86 -31.04
C CYS A 16 52.05 -27.35 -30.06
N SER A 17 51.90 -28.66 -29.99
CA SER A 17 50.98 -29.37 -29.12
C SER A 17 51.30 -29.06 -27.65
N SER A 18 50.35 -28.44 -26.94
CA SER A 18 50.01 -28.63 -25.50
C SER A 18 49.25 -27.39 -24.97
N SER A 19 47.96 -27.23 -25.29
CA SER A 19 47.02 -26.32 -24.58
C SER A 19 45.53 -26.48 -25.01
N SER A 20 45.14 -27.48 -25.81
CA SER A 20 43.76 -27.49 -26.35
C SER A 20 42.66 -27.80 -25.31
N SER A 21 43.02 -28.44 -24.20
CA SER A 21 42.08 -28.80 -23.12
C SER A 21 41.63 -27.61 -22.28
N ASP A 22 42.51 -26.64 -22.01
CA ASP A 22 42.22 -25.54 -21.10
C ASP A 22 41.36 -24.46 -21.79
N ASN A 23 41.55 -24.27 -23.08
CA ASN A 23 40.88 -23.24 -23.87
C ASN A 23 39.40 -23.60 -24.10
N GLU A 24 39.11 -24.87 -24.37
CA GLU A 24 37.76 -25.39 -24.59
C GLU A 24 36.95 -25.36 -23.29
N SER A 25 37.59 -25.66 -22.15
CA SER A 25 37.01 -25.49 -20.81
C SER A 25 36.68 -24.03 -20.49
N VAL A 26 37.55 -23.09 -20.85
CA VAL A 26 37.32 -21.66 -20.60
C VAL A 26 36.19 -21.11 -21.48
N VAL A 27 36.11 -21.54 -22.74
CA VAL A 27 35.01 -21.15 -23.65
C VAL A 27 33.67 -21.70 -23.14
N ALA A 28 33.63 -22.94 -22.64
CA ALA A 28 32.41 -23.52 -22.05
C ALA A 28 31.96 -22.79 -20.76
N ASP A 29 32.91 -22.41 -19.89
CA ASP A 29 32.64 -21.61 -18.68
C ASP A 29 32.13 -20.20 -19.01
N LEU A 30 32.74 -19.55 -20.01
CA LEU A 30 32.28 -18.25 -20.52
C LEU A 30 30.87 -18.33 -21.10
N GLN A 31 30.56 -19.36 -21.87
CA GLN A 31 29.22 -19.57 -22.43
C GLN A 31 28.19 -19.75 -21.31
N THR A 32 28.52 -20.54 -20.28
CA THR A 32 27.64 -20.75 -19.12
C THR A 32 27.37 -19.44 -18.38
N LYS A 33 28.41 -18.63 -18.15
CA LYS A 33 28.26 -17.30 -17.52
C LYS A 33 27.43 -16.35 -18.37
N VAL A 34 27.57 -16.38 -19.70
CA VAL A 34 26.75 -15.58 -20.61
C VAL A 34 25.28 -15.99 -20.51
N ASP A 35 25.00 -17.29 -20.45
CA ASP A 35 23.63 -17.80 -20.32
C ASP A 35 23.02 -17.44 -18.95
N GLU A 36 23.80 -17.54 -17.86
CA GLU A 36 23.39 -17.10 -16.51
C GLU A 36 23.12 -15.59 -16.44
N LEU A 37 24.01 -14.77 -17.01
CA LEU A 37 23.84 -13.32 -17.09
C LEU A 37 22.61 -12.94 -17.92
N SER A 38 22.38 -13.63 -19.05
CA SER A 38 21.20 -13.42 -19.88
C SER A 38 19.91 -13.75 -19.11
N ALA A 39 19.88 -14.88 -18.39
CA ALA A 39 18.73 -15.27 -17.58
C ALA A 39 18.49 -14.28 -16.43
N SER A 40 19.54 -13.84 -15.74
CA SER A 40 19.45 -12.84 -14.67
C SER A 40 18.97 -11.47 -15.19
N LEU A 41 19.38 -11.08 -16.40
CA LEU A 41 18.94 -9.83 -17.01
C LEU A 41 17.45 -9.86 -17.37
N THR A 42 16.97 -10.99 -17.91
CA THR A 42 15.53 -11.17 -18.18
C THR A 42 14.71 -11.09 -16.90
N ALA A 43 15.13 -11.78 -15.83
CA ALA A 43 14.42 -11.75 -14.55
C ALA A 43 14.41 -10.35 -13.90
N ALA A 44 15.51 -9.61 -14.01
CA ALA A 44 15.58 -8.23 -13.51
C ALA A 44 14.62 -7.30 -14.28
N ASN A 45 14.56 -7.43 -15.61
CA ASN A 45 13.68 -6.64 -16.46
C ASN A 45 12.18 -6.92 -16.18
N GLU A 46 11.83 -8.18 -15.92
CA GLU A 46 10.46 -8.55 -15.49
C GLU A 46 10.12 -7.98 -14.11
N SER A 47 11.07 -7.99 -13.17
CA SER A 47 10.89 -7.38 -11.85
C SER A 47 10.76 -5.86 -11.92
N GLU A 48 11.49 -5.21 -12.81
CA GLU A 48 11.40 -3.76 -13.06
C GLU A 48 10.01 -3.39 -13.60
N ALA A 49 9.54 -4.10 -14.63
CA ALA A 49 8.19 -3.90 -15.18
C ALA A 49 7.09 -4.11 -14.10
N ALA A 50 7.26 -5.11 -13.22
CA ALA A 50 6.33 -5.34 -12.11
C ALA A 50 6.36 -4.22 -11.06
N LEU A 51 7.53 -3.60 -10.85
CA LEU A 51 7.68 -2.49 -9.91
C LEU A 51 7.10 -1.19 -10.49
N GLU A 52 7.33 -0.92 -11.78
CA GLU A 52 6.73 0.22 -12.49
C GLU A 52 5.20 0.16 -12.43
N ALA A 53 4.61 -1.01 -12.65
CA ALA A 53 3.17 -1.21 -12.52
C ALA A 53 2.67 -0.92 -11.09
N LYS A 54 3.42 -1.31 -10.05
CA LYS A 54 3.06 -0.98 -8.65
C LYS A 54 3.16 0.52 -8.37
N VAL A 55 4.16 1.19 -8.92
CA VAL A 55 4.32 2.65 -8.79
C VAL A 55 3.13 3.37 -9.45
N GLU A 56 2.70 2.95 -10.64
CA GLU A 56 1.54 3.55 -11.32
C GLU A 56 0.24 3.37 -10.53
N VAL A 57 0.02 2.19 -9.95
CA VAL A 57 -1.14 1.93 -9.08
C VAL A 57 -1.10 2.80 -7.83
N LEU A 58 0.06 2.93 -7.19
CA LEU A 58 0.22 3.78 -6.00
C LEU A 58 0.02 5.26 -6.33
N GLN A 59 0.55 5.73 -7.46
CA GLN A 59 0.34 7.09 -7.94
C GLN A 59 -1.14 7.38 -8.19
N THR A 60 -1.84 6.45 -8.86
CA THR A 60 -3.28 6.56 -9.10
C THR A 60 -4.07 6.65 -7.79
N LYS A 61 -3.71 5.83 -6.77
CA LYS A 61 -4.34 5.90 -5.44
C LYS A 61 -4.06 7.22 -4.73
N LEU A 62 -2.83 7.73 -4.86
CA LEU A 62 -2.45 9.01 -4.26
C LEU A 62 -3.22 10.17 -4.89
N ASP A 63 -3.36 10.18 -6.21
CA ASP A 63 -4.13 11.21 -6.93
C ASP A 63 -5.61 11.15 -6.57
N ALA A 64 -6.19 9.95 -6.49
CA ALA A 64 -7.57 9.76 -6.02
C ALA A 64 -7.78 10.28 -4.59
N ALA A 65 -6.88 9.97 -3.66
CA ALA A 65 -6.95 10.46 -2.28
C ALA A 65 -6.78 11.99 -2.20
N SER A 66 -5.86 12.55 -3.00
CA SER A 66 -5.63 14.00 -3.09
C SER A 66 -6.86 14.73 -3.62
N GLU A 67 -7.51 14.21 -4.65
CA GLU A 67 -8.75 14.78 -5.18
C GLU A 67 -9.93 14.63 -4.20
N GLN A 68 -10.00 13.54 -3.44
CA GLN A 68 -10.98 13.39 -2.34
C GLN A 68 -10.76 14.42 -1.22
N MET A 69 -9.50 14.77 -0.92
CA MET A 69 -9.17 15.81 0.05
C MET A 69 -9.48 17.22 -0.48
N LYS A 70 -9.18 17.51 -1.75
CA LYS A 70 -9.42 18.81 -2.38
C LYS A 70 -10.90 19.09 -2.64
N SER A 71 -11.65 18.07 -3.07
CA SER A 71 -13.08 18.18 -3.32
C SER A 71 -13.91 18.34 -2.04
N GLY A 72 -13.29 18.19 -0.87
CA GLY A 72 -14.00 18.19 0.40
C GLY A 72 -14.90 16.97 0.59
N ALA A 73 -14.84 15.96 -0.29
CA ALA A 73 -15.64 14.74 -0.16
C ALA A 73 -15.30 13.97 1.12
N TYR A 74 -14.00 13.83 1.44
CA TYR A 74 -13.56 13.26 2.73
C TYR A 74 -14.00 14.13 3.92
N ALA A 75 -14.23 15.42 3.68
CA ALA A 75 -14.66 16.36 4.71
C ALA A 75 -16.19 16.43 4.89
N ALA A 76 -16.96 15.89 3.95
CA ALA A 76 -18.41 15.99 3.91
C ALA A 76 -19.12 14.73 4.42
N THR A 77 -18.52 13.55 4.24
CA THR A 77 -19.13 12.26 4.56
C THR A 77 -18.27 11.50 5.56
N TRP A 78 -18.90 10.87 6.54
CA TRP A 78 -18.22 10.04 7.54
C TRP A 78 -17.82 8.70 6.90
N PRO A 79 -16.52 8.35 6.83
CA PRO A 79 -16.09 7.07 6.29
C PRO A 79 -16.64 5.88 7.10
N ASP A 80 -16.98 4.77 6.44
CA ASP A 80 -17.58 3.60 7.09
C ASP A 80 -16.65 2.98 8.15
N ASP A 81 -15.34 2.95 7.87
CA ASP A 81 -14.32 2.49 8.81
C ASP A 81 -14.21 3.42 10.04
N TYR A 82 -14.32 4.73 9.84
CA TYR A 82 -14.41 5.69 10.94
C TYR A 82 -15.64 5.43 11.81
N GLN A 83 -16.80 5.21 11.20
CA GLN A 83 -18.05 4.94 11.92
C GLN A 83 -17.96 3.67 12.77
N ALA A 84 -17.40 2.60 12.19
CA ALA A 84 -17.18 1.34 12.89
C ALA A 84 -16.22 1.51 14.09
N ILE A 85 -15.06 2.13 13.86
CA ILE A 85 -14.05 2.37 14.91
C ILE A 85 -14.62 3.25 16.04
N TRP A 86 -15.34 4.32 15.69
CA TRP A 86 -15.96 5.19 16.67
C TRP A 86 -16.95 4.43 17.54
N THR A 87 -17.82 3.61 16.93
CA THR A 87 -18.86 2.85 17.62
C THR A 87 -18.26 1.80 18.54
N ASP A 88 -17.23 1.07 18.08
CA ASP A 88 -16.57 0.04 18.89
C ASP A 88 -15.86 0.62 20.11
N ILE A 89 -15.15 1.75 19.94
CA ILE A 89 -14.48 2.43 21.06
C ILE A 89 -15.51 2.99 22.05
N CYS A 90 -16.58 3.62 21.55
CA CYS A 90 -17.66 4.13 22.39
C CYS A 90 -18.32 3.01 23.21
N ALA A 91 -18.66 1.89 22.56
CA ALA A 91 -19.32 0.76 23.20
C ALA A 91 -18.43 0.13 24.28
N LEU A 92 -17.12 0.02 24.02
CA LEU A 92 -16.16 -0.44 24.99
C LEU A 92 -16.09 0.47 26.24
N VAL A 93 -16.14 1.79 26.05
CA VAL A 93 -16.10 2.76 27.15
C VAL A 93 -17.39 2.75 27.98
N LEU A 94 -18.54 2.60 27.34
CA LEU A 94 -19.84 2.65 28.02
C LEU A 94 -20.32 1.30 28.56
N LYS A 95 -19.67 0.19 28.19
CA LYS A 95 -20.09 -1.17 28.51
C LYS A 95 -20.54 -1.35 29.96
N ASP A 96 -19.66 -1.05 30.92
CA ASP A 96 -19.95 -1.29 32.33
C ASP A 96 -21.09 -0.42 32.86
N GLN A 97 -21.26 0.79 32.31
CA GLN A 97 -22.34 1.70 32.70
C GLN A 97 -23.69 1.23 32.14
N ALA A 98 -23.71 0.80 30.88
CA ALA A 98 -24.91 0.27 30.24
C ALA A 98 -25.34 -1.07 30.88
N GLU A 99 -24.39 -1.96 31.22
CA GLU A 99 -24.70 -3.24 31.89
C GLU A 99 -25.21 -3.04 33.34
N ALA A 100 -24.79 -1.96 34.00
CA ALA A 100 -25.21 -1.64 35.36
C ALA A 100 -26.60 -0.97 35.44
N ASP A 101 -27.10 -0.40 34.33
CA ASP A 101 -28.40 0.27 34.27
C ASP A 101 -29.45 -0.62 33.56
N PRO A 102 -30.45 -1.15 34.29
CA PRO A 102 -31.49 -1.99 33.69
C PRO A 102 -32.36 -1.29 32.66
N ALA A 103 -32.35 0.04 32.61
CA ALA A 103 -33.08 0.84 31.63
C ALA A 103 -32.25 1.18 30.39
N ALA A 104 -30.96 0.87 30.38
CA ALA A 104 -30.08 1.17 29.26
C ALA A 104 -30.27 0.16 28.11
N ALA A 105 -30.18 0.66 26.89
CA ALA A 105 -29.97 -0.15 25.71
C ALA A 105 -28.54 -0.76 25.71
N PRO A 106 -28.26 -1.78 24.89
CA PRO A 106 -26.90 -2.27 24.70
C PRO A 106 -25.94 -1.14 24.33
N ALA A 107 -24.72 -1.15 24.88
CA ALA A 107 -23.74 -0.09 24.63
C ALA A 107 -23.45 0.14 23.13
N GLN A 108 -23.47 -0.93 22.32
CA GLN A 108 -23.34 -0.83 20.87
C GLN A 108 -24.46 0.02 20.26
N ASP A 109 -25.71 -0.23 20.67
CA ASP A 109 -26.91 0.45 20.16
C ASP A 109 -26.95 1.92 20.60
N ILE A 110 -26.56 2.20 21.85
CA ILE A 110 -26.40 3.58 22.38
C ILE A 110 -25.40 4.35 21.50
N CYS A 111 -24.26 3.74 21.20
CA CYS A 111 -23.20 4.37 20.43
C CYS A 111 -23.58 4.55 18.96
N GLU A 112 -24.17 3.55 18.31
CA GLU A 112 -24.63 3.66 16.92
C GLU A 112 -25.70 4.77 16.78
N CYS A 113 -26.67 4.80 17.70
CA CYS A 113 -27.68 5.86 17.75
C CYS A 113 -27.05 7.25 17.95
N SER A 114 -26.05 7.34 18.85
CA SER A 114 -25.37 8.60 19.15
C SER A 114 -24.60 9.12 17.94
N LEU A 115 -23.87 8.24 17.26
CA LEU A 115 -23.14 8.54 16.03
C LEU A 115 -24.09 8.97 14.92
N SER A 116 -25.24 8.29 14.76
CA SER A 116 -26.28 8.68 13.80
C SER A 116 -26.76 10.12 14.03
N GLY A 117 -26.91 10.53 15.29
CA GLY A 117 -27.23 11.91 15.67
C GLY A 117 -26.16 12.91 15.22
N LEU A 118 -24.90 12.61 15.52
CA LEU A 118 -23.75 13.46 15.13
C LEU A 118 -23.61 13.58 13.61
N MET A 119 -23.72 12.46 12.89
CA MET A 119 -23.59 12.41 11.43
C MET A 119 -24.67 13.23 10.71
N LYS A 120 -25.86 13.34 11.31
CA LYS A 120 -26.95 14.18 10.79
C LYS A 120 -26.71 15.67 11.03
N ALA A 121 -25.99 16.01 12.11
CA ALA A 121 -25.77 17.40 12.52
C ALA A 121 -24.47 18.00 11.96
N PHE A 122 -23.44 17.17 11.76
CA PHE A 122 -22.09 17.63 11.47
C PHE A 122 -21.40 16.75 10.44
N THR A 123 -20.52 17.37 9.66
CA THR A 123 -19.57 16.61 8.84
C THR A 123 -18.39 16.12 9.67
N VAL A 124 -17.74 15.06 9.23
CA VAL A 124 -16.55 14.52 9.91
C VAL A 124 -15.45 15.57 10.07
N ARG A 125 -15.24 16.46 9.07
CA ARG A 125 -14.28 17.57 9.19
C ARG A 125 -14.62 18.52 10.32
N GLN A 126 -15.89 18.90 10.45
CA GLN A 126 -16.30 19.82 11.53
C GLN A 126 -16.03 19.17 12.88
N TYR A 127 -16.49 17.93 13.05
CA TYR A 127 -16.29 17.16 14.28
C TYR A 127 -14.81 17.01 14.63
N GLU A 128 -13.97 16.57 13.69
CA GLU A 128 -12.55 16.33 13.94
C GLU A 128 -11.75 17.60 14.26
N SER A 129 -12.16 18.75 13.70
CA SER A 129 -11.50 20.04 13.91
C SER A 129 -11.64 20.59 15.34
N TRP A 130 -12.57 20.04 16.12
CA TRP A 130 -12.86 20.52 17.47
C TRP A 130 -11.93 19.94 18.53
N SER A 131 -11.80 20.68 19.64
CA SER A 131 -11.20 20.14 20.88
C SER A 131 -12.06 19.01 21.45
N GLN A 132 -11.46 18.17 22.30
CA GLN A 132 -12.20 17.06 22.93
C GLN A 132 -13.41 17.56 23.74
N GLU A 133 -13.28 18.66 24.47
CA GLU A 133 -14.38 19.26 25.24
C GLU A 133 -15.60 19.57 24.38
N ILE A 134 -15.39 20.12 23.18
CA ILE A 134 -16.49 20.43 22.24
C ILE A 134 -17.07 19.14 21.66
N LYS A 135 -16.23 18.13 21.37
CA LYS A 135 -16.68 16.82 20.89
C LYS A 135 -17.58 16.15 21.93
N ASP A 136 -17.15 16.12 23.18
CA ASP A 136 -17.91 15.53 24.29
C ASP A 136 -19.25 16.25 24.47
N GLY A 137 -19.24 17.60 24.43
CA GLY A 137 -20.45 18.41 24.49
C GLY A 137 -21.41 18.18 23.32
N ALA A 138 -20.89 17.96 22.11
CA ALA A 138 -21.70 17.65 20.93
C ALA A 138 -22.32 16.25 20.99
N VAL A 139 -21.61 15.27 21.57
CA VAL A 139 -22.05 13.87 21.68
C VAL A 139 -23.07 13.70 22.83
N ALA A 140 -22.89 14.41 23.94
CA ALA A 140 -23.70 14.30 25.16
C ALA A 140 -25.23 14.28 24.97
N PRO A 141 -25.86 15.19 24.19
CA PRO A 141 -27.32 15.15 24.00
C PRO A 141 -27.78 13.87 23.29
N TYR A 142 -26.98 13.34 22.37
CA TYR A 142 -27.32 12.11 21.66
C TYR A 142 -27.11 10.89 22.55
N LEU A 143 -26.04 10.84 23.35
CA LEU A 143 -25.86 9.78 24.36
C LEU A 143 -27.04 9.73 25.33
N THR A 144 -27.51 10.89 25.79
CA THR A 144 -28.67 10.98 26.69
C THR A 144 -29.95 10.49 26.01
N LEU A 145 -30.17 10.88 24.75
CA LEU A 145 -31.34 10.47 23.98
C LEU A 145 -31.33 8.96 23.69
N CYS A 146 -30.17 8.42 23.37
CA CYS A 146 -29.97 7.05 22.92
C CYS A 146 -29.82 6.07 24.08
N TRP A 147 -29.68 6.55 25.32
CA TRP A 147 -29.39 5.73 26.49
C TRP A 147 -30.37 4.58 26.68
N SER A 148 -31.66 4.82 26.45
CA SER A 148 -32.74 3.83 26.61
C SER A 148 -33.61 3.71 25.34
N ALA A 149 -33.07 4.12 24.20
CA ALA A 149 -33.82 4.20 22.93
C ALA A 149 -34.09 2.83 22.30
#